data_AF-A0A084EXA1-F1
#
_entry.id   AF-A0A084EXA1-F1
#
_cell.length_a   1.000
_cell.length_b   1.000
_cell.length_c   1.000
_cell.angle_alpha   90.00
_cell.angle_beta   90.00
_cell.angle_gamma   90.00
#
_symmetry.space_group_name_H-M   'P 1'
#
loop_
_entity.id
_entity.type
_entity.pdbx_description
1 polymer ?
#
loop_
_entity_poly.entity_id
_entity_poly.type
_entity_poly.pdbx_seq_one_letter_code
_entity_poly.pdbx_strand_id
1 'polypeptide(L)'
;MAISATDNTKKAAIKQKSGDKPLYLKDKQKDIILDFAKKNKEFVSKEIETILNLKPSRVRFLLSELVEENLLAPIGANKNRKYTLNN
;
A
#
# COMPACT_ATOMS: atom_id res chain seq x y z
N MET A 1 12.66 -16.38 -42.74
CA MET A 1 11.45 -16.02 -41.96
C MET A 1 11.25 -17.06 -40.87
N ALA A 2 11.46 -16.68 -39.60
CA ALA A 2 10.77 -17.23 -38.44
C ALA A 2 11.18 -16.40 -37.22
N ILE A 3 10.21 -15.71 -36.62
CA ILE A 3 10.34 -14.78 -35.50
C ILE A 3 10.24 -15.64 -34.23
N SER A 4 11.31 -15.71 -33.44
CA SER A 4 11.27 -16.43 -32.16
C SER A 4 10.62 -15.55 -31.08
N ALA A 5 9.37 -15.91 -30.80
CA ALA A 5 8.67 -15.90 -29.52
C ALA A 5 8.90 -14.72 -28.56
N THR A 6 7.83 -13.96 -28.40
CA THR A 6 7.51 -13.02 -27.32
C THR A 6 7.32 -13.70 -25.96
N ASP A 7 7.19 -12.84 -24.93
CA ASP A 7 6.49 -13.06 -23.66
C ASP A 7 7.28 -13.64 -22.48
N ASN A 8 7.87 -12.73 -21.69
CA ASN A 8 8.07 -12.96 -20.26
C ASN A 8 7.48 -11.81 -19.42
N THR A 9 6.19 -11.55 -19.59
CA THR A 9 5.37 -10.76 -18.68
C THR A 9 4.72 -11.68 -17.64
N LYS A 10 5.51 -12.27 -16.74
CA LYS A 10 4.95 -12.93 -15.54
C LYS A 10 4.58 -11.88 -14.49
N LYS A 11 3.61 -11.03 -14.82
CA LYS A 11 2.90 -10.22 -13.82
C LYS A 11 1.89 -11.17 -13.16
N ALA A 12 2.38 -11.96 -12.22
CA ALA A 12 1.55 -12.85 -11.43
C ALA A 12 0.48 -12.02 -10.72
N ALA A 13 -0.73 -12.01 -11.28
CA ALA A 13 -1.91 -11.48 -10.63
C ALA A 13 -2.18 -12.36 -9.41
N ILE A 14 -1.74 -11.89 -8.25
CA ILE A 14 -2.07 -12.53 -6.97
C ILE A 14 -3.56 -12.29 -6.75
N LYS A 15 -4.36 -13.27 -7.15
CA LYS A 15 -5.79 -13.36 -6.88
C LYS A 15 -5.97 -13.51 -5.36
N GLN A 16 -6.04 -12.39 -4.64
CA GLN A 16 -6.40 -12.40 -3.23
C GLN A 16 -7.89 -12.73 -3.15
N LYS A 17 -8.22 -13.92 -2.64
CA LYS A 17 -9.57 -14.27 -2.19
C LYS A 17 -9.97 -13.22 -1.14
N SER A 18 -10.72 -12.21 -1.55
CA SER A 18 -11.44 -11.31 -0.67
C SER A 18 -12.56 -12.12 -0.01
N GLY A 19 -12.26 -12.84 1.07
CA GLY A 19 -13.31 -13.15 2.03
C GLY A 19 -13.79 -11.82 2.59
N ASP A 20 -15.09 -11.55 2.49
CA ASP A 20 -15.76 -10.29 2.81
C ASP A 20 -15.44 -9.81 4.22
N LYS A 21 -14.27 -9.19 4.39
CA LYS A 21 -13.99 -8.35 5.54
C LYS A 21 -14.83 -7.11 5.34
N PRO A 22 -15.68 -6.77 6.31
CA PRO A 22 -16.66 -5.74 6.12
C PRO A 22 -15.96 -4.41 5.83
N LEU A 23 -16.44 -3.70 4.80
CA LEU A 23 -15.85 -2.49 4.25
C LEU A 23 -15.49 -1.47 5.34
N TYR A 24 -16.33 -1.37 6.39
CA TYR A 24 -16.12 -0.50 7.56
C TYR A 24 -14.74 -0.66 8.22
N LEU A 25 -14.18 -1.87 8.22
CA LEU A 25 -12.92 -2.14 8.92
C LEU A 25 -11.75 -1.59 8.11
N LYS A 26 -11.88 -1.55 6.79
CA LYS A 26 -10.88 -1.01 5.87
C LYS A 26 -10.82 0.52 5.99
N ASP A 27 -11.96 1.18 6.06
CA ASP A 27 -12.02 2.64 6.17
C ASP A 27 -11.44 3.10 7.51
N LYS A 28 -11.80 2.44 8.62
CA LYS A 28 -11.16 2.68 9.93
C LYS A 28 -9.64 2.49 9.91
N GLN A 29 -9.14 1.48 9.18
CA GLN A 29 -7.70 1.28 9.03
C GLN A 29 -7.04 2.44 8.28
N LYS A 30 -7.67 2.94 7.21
CA LYS A 30 -7.21 4.11 6.46
C LYS A 30 -7.22 5.37 7.33
N ASP A 31 -8.26 5.61 8.10
CA ASP A 31 -8.37 6.76 9.00
C ASP A 31 -7.24 6.79 10.02
N ILE A 32 -6.90 5.65 10.62
CA ILE A 32 -5.78 5.54 11.55
C ILE A 32 -4.44 5.85 10.86
N ILE A 33 -4.25 5.39 9.62
CA ILE A 33 -3.03 5.71 8.85
C ILE A 33 -2.95 7.22 8.58
N LEU A 34 -4.07 7.85 8.22
CA LEU A 34 -4.12 9.29 7.96
C LEU A 34 -3.89 10.11 9.24
N ASP A 35 -4.47 9.71 10.37
CA ASP A 35 -4.20 10.36 11.66
C ASP A 35 -2.72 10.22 12.07
N PHE A 36 -2.14 9.05 11.83
CA PHE A 36 -0.71 8.84 12.02
C PHE A 36 0.13 9.72 11.08
N ALA A 37 -0.24 9.83 9.81
CA ALA A 37 0.42 10.68 8.82
C ALA A 37 0.30 12.18 9.13
N LYS A 38 -0.79 12.61 9.79
CA LYS A 38 -0.93 14.01 10.27
C LYS A 38 0.02 14.31 11.42
N LYS A 39 0.27 13.33 12.30
CA LYS A 39 1.16 13.46 13.46
C LYS A 39 2.63 13.32 13.08
N ASN A 40 2.93 12.59 12.01
CA ASN A 40 4.29 12.27 11.58
C ASN A 40 4.55 12.85 10.19
N LYS A 41 5.61 13.66 10.03
CA LYS A 41 5.97 14.25 8.74
C LYS A 41 6.22 13.20 7.65
N GLU A 42 6.82 12.08 8.01
CA GLU A 42 7.09 10.96 7.12
C GLU A 42 7.09 9.66 7.94
N PHE A 43 6.70 8.55 7.32
CA PHE A 43 6.67 7.25 7.97
C PHE A 43 6.96 6.11 6.99
N VAL A 44 7.37 4.95 7.53
CA VAL A 44 7.59 3.72 6.77
C VAL A 44 6.43 2.73 6.96
N SER A 45 6.24 1.81 6.01
CA SER A 45 5.18 0.79 6.12
C SER A 45 5.29 -0.04 7.40
N LYS A 46 6.52 -0.28 7.88
CA LYS A 46 6.80 -1.05 9.10
C LYS A 46 6.21 -0.43 10.36
N GLU A 47 6.09 0.90 10.41
CA GLU A 47 5.45 1.58 11.54
C GLU A 47 3.95 1.31 11.55
N ILE A 48 3.30 1.41 10.37
CA ILE A 48 1.89 1.09 10.21
C ILE A 48 1.59 -0.38 10.50
N GLU A 49 2.49 -1.29 10.11
CA GLU A 49 2.39 -2.72 10.46
C GLU A 49 2.33 -2.92 11.97
N THR A 50 3.10 -2.13 12.73
CA THR A 50 3.15 -2.21 14.20
C THR A 50 1.90 -1.59 14.84
N ILE A 51 1.45 -0.43 14.34
CA ILE A 51 0.29 0.30 14.86
C ILE A 51 -1.01 -0.48 14.65
N LEU A 52 -1.20 -1.03 13.45
CA LEU A 52 -2.41 -1.77 13.09
C LEU A 52 -2.29 -3.27 13.36
N ASN A 53 -1.10 -3.75 13.73
CA ASN A 53 -0.76 -5.18 13.86
C ASN A 53 -1.21 -5.99 12.62
N LEU A 54 -0.93 -5.46 11.43
CA LEU A 54 -1.35 -6.04 10.15
C LEU A 54 -0.17 -6.65 9.40
N LYS A 55 -0.47 -7.63 8.56
CA LYS A 55 0.53 -8.22 7.66
C LYS A 55 1.10 -7.15 6.70
N PRO A 56 2.40 -7.19 6.38
CA PRO A 56 3.04 -6.24 5.47
C PRO A 56 2.32 -6.10 4.12
N SER A 57 1.79 -7.21 3.59
CA SER A 57 1.03 -7.21 2.34
C SER A 57 -0.24 -6.37 2.42
N ARG A 58 -0.95 -6.41 3.55
CA ARG A 58 -2.19 -5.67 3.76
C ARG A 58 -1.90 -4.18 3.95
N VAL A 59 -0.85 -3.84 4.67
CA VAL A 59 -0.42 -2.45 4.85
C VAL A 59 -0.02 -1.83 3.51
N ARG A 60 0.78 -2.52 2.70
CA ARG A 60 1.14 -2.02 1.35
C ARG A 60 -0.08 -1.80 0.47
N PHE A 61 -1.07 -2.68 0.55
CA PHE A 61 -2.35 -2.51 -0.16
C PHE A 61 -3.06 -1.24 0.28
N LEU A 62 -3.27 -1.04 1.60
CA LEU A 62 -3.91 0.16 2.14
C LEU A 62 -3.15 1.45 1.76
N LEU A 63 -1.82 1.43 1.87
CA LEU A 63 -0.99 2.57 1.50
C LEU A 63 -1.05 2.87 0.00
N SER A 64 -1.14 1.85 -0.85
CA SER A 64 -1.28 2.04 -2.30
C SER A 64 -2.61 2.71 -2.63
N GLU A 65 -3.70 2.27 -2.00
CA GLU A 65 -5.00 2.92 -2.18
C GLU A 65 -5.01 4.37 -1.70
N LEU A 66 -4.39 4.67 -0.55
CA LEU A 66 -4.29 6.05 -0.06
C LEU A 66 -3.43 6.94 -0.97
N VAL A 67 -2.45 6.37 -1.66
CA VAL A 67 -1.66 7.07 -2.69
C VAL A 67 -2.49 7.28 -3.96
N GLU A 68 -3.25 6.28 -4.40
CA GLU A 68 -4.18 6.40 -5.53
C GLU A 68 -5.28 7.45 -5.27
N GLU A 69 -5.74 7.56 -4.02
CA GLU A 69 -6.69 8.58 -3.55
C GLU A 69 -6.04 9.97 -3.37
N ASN A 70 -4.75 10.13 -3.67
CA ASN A 70 -3.97 11.36 -3.49
C ASN A 70 -3.97 11.88 -2.03
N LEU A 71 -4.16 11.01 -1.04
CA LEU A 71 -4.08 11.38 0.38
C LEU A 71 -2.67 11.24 0.95
N LEU A 72 -1.87 10.33 0.36
CA LEU A 72 -0.47 10.12 0.70
C LEU A 72 0.41 10.25 -0.54
N ALA A 73 1.66 10.68 -0.35
CA ALA A 73 2.68 10.68 -1.39
C ALA A 73 3.84 9.77 -0.97
N PRO A 74 4.31 8.85 -1.84
CA PRO A 74 5.49 8.06 -1.57
C PRO A 74 6.75 8.92 -1.78
N ILE A 75 7.62 8.96 -0.78
CA ILE A 75 8.93 9.63 -0.83
C ILE A 75 10.04 8.58 -0.84
N GLY A 76 11.02 8.74 -1.71
CA GLY A 76 12.24 7.93 -1.72
C GLY A 76 12.18 6.72 -2.66
N ALA A 77 13.36 6.11 -2.86
CA ALA A 77 13.56 5.01 -3.79
C ALA A 77 13.41 3.64 -3.10
N ASN A 78 12.62 2.75 -3.71
CA ASN A 78 12.45 1.31 -3.44
C ASN A 78 12.71 0.83 -1.99
N LYS A 79 13.98 0.70 -1.58
CA LYS A 79 14.41 0.15 -0.28
C LYS A 79 14.12 1.08 0.91
N ASN A 80 14.07 2.39 0.67
CA ASN A 80 13.79 3.43 1.66
C ASN A 80 12.51 4.18 1.32
N ARG A 81 11.52 3.50 0.73
CA ARG A 81 10.22 4.11 0.42
C ARG A 81 9.53 4.48 1.73
N LYS A 82 9.32 5.79 1.91
CA LYS A 82 8.53 6.40 2.96
C LYS A 82 7.23 6.94 2.36
N TYR A 83 6.31 7.32 3.23
CA TYR A 83 5.05 7.93 2.88
C TYR A 83 4.91 9.22 3.70
N THR A 84 4.45 10.28 3.04
CA THR A 84 4.06 11.54 3.68
C THR A 84 2.58 11.77 3.44
N LEU A 85 1.96 12.58 4.29
CA LEU A 85 0.67 13.20 3.97
C LEU A 85 0.83 14.06 2.70
N ASN A 86 -0.06 13.86 1.73
CA ASN A 86 -0.15 14.70 0.53
C ASN A 86 -1.13 15.83 0.83
N ASN A 87 -0.60 17.00 1.19
CA ASN A 87 -1.40 18.18 1.54
C ASN A 87 -0.80 19.44 0.93
#